data_AF-A0A2P6QMD1-F1
#
_entry.id   AF-A0A2P6QMD1-F1
#
_cell.length_a   1.000
_cell.length_b   1.000
_cell.length_c   1.000
_cell.angle_alpha   90.00
_cell.angle_beta   90.00
_cell.angle_gamma   90.00
#
_symmetry.space_group_name_H-M   'P 1'
#
loop_
_entity.id
_entity.type
_entity.pdbx_description
1 polymer ?
#
loop_
_entity_poly.entity_id
_entity_poly.type
_entity_poly.pdbx_seq_one_letter_code
_entity_poly.pdbx_strand_id
1 'polypeptide(L)'
;MILADWAYNCYEQKKLHLLLQKVSDDQAMDGIKELEKYLMIAFWCIQEDPSIRPTIKKVIQMLEGTVEVSVPPMNPSSLYVQSK
;
A
#
# COMPACT_ATOMS: atom_id res chain seq x y z
N MET A 1 12.30 -5.71 0.29
CA MET A 1 12.13 -5.83 1.76
C MET A 1 11.08 -6.90 1.97
N ILE A 2 11.39 -8.06 2.57
CA ILE A 2 10.51 -9.25 2.53
C ILE A 2 9.03 -8.94 2.85
N LEU A 3 8.77 -8.13 3.89
CA LEU A 3 7.41 -7.76 4.27
C LEU A 3 6.73 -6.81 3.28
N ALA A 4 7.47 -5.85 2.72
CA ALA A 4 6.93 -4.95 1.69
C ALA A 4 6.65 -5.71 0.39
N ASP A 5 7.53 -6.63 0.01
CA ASP A 5 7.38 -7.46 -1.19
C ASP A 5 6.13 -8.35 -1.06
N TRP A 6 5.91 -8.93 0.13
CA TRP A 6 4.68 -9.67 0.44
C TRP A 6 3.42 -8.78 0.40
N ALA A 7 3.48 -7.59 0.99
CA ALA A 7 2.36 -6.64 0.98
C ALA A 7 2.00 -6.19 -0.45
N TYR A 8 2.99 -5.96 -1.32
CA TYR A 8 2.79 -5.68 -2.74
C TYR A 8 2.08 -6.84 -3.43
N ASN A 9 2.56 -8.07 -3.27
CA ASN A 9 1.92 -9.26 -3.86
C ASN A 9 0.46 -9.42 -3.38
N CYS A 10 0.18 -9.16 -2.10
CA CYS A 10 -1.18 -9.16 -1.57
C CYS A 10 -2.06 -8.07 -2.20
N TYR A 11 -1.52 -6.87 -2.39
CA TYR A 11 -2.20 -5.74 -3.04
C TYR A 11 -2.52 -6.04 -4.51
N GLU A 12 -1.56 -6.55 -5.29
CA GLU A 12 -1.76 -6.92 -6.69
C GLU A 12 -2.81 -8.02 -6.86
N GLN A 13 -2.77 -9.04 -6.00
CA GLN A 13 -3.70 -10.18 -6.05
C GLN A 13 -5.07 -9.86 -5.42
N LYS A 14 -5.30 -8.62 -4.97
CA LYS A 14 -6.50 -8.21 -4.22
C LYS A 14 -6.80 -9.08 -2.99
N LYS A 15 -5.75 -9.68 -2.42
CA LYS A 15 -5.81 -10.52 -1.20
C LYS A 15 -5.58 -9.68 0.06
N LEU A 16 -6.24 -8.52 0.13
CA LEU A 16 -6.04 -7.54 1.21
C LEU A 16 -6.48 -8.07 2.58
N HIS A 17 -7.46 -8.98 2.62
CA HIS A 17 -7.92 -9.64 3.84
C HIS A 17 -6.79 -10.38 4.59
N LEU A 18 -5.74 -10.83 3.90
CA LEU A 18 -4.59 -11.50 4.52
C LEU A 18 -3.71 -10.56 5.35
N LEU A 19 -3.83 -9.25 5.12
CA LEU A 19 -3.07 -8.22 5.83
C LEU A 19 -3.76 -7.78 7.14
N LEU A 20 -4.99 -8.25 7.40
CA LEU A 20 -5.76 -7.93 8.59
C LEU A 20 -6.01 -9.20 9.41
N GLN A 21 -5.58 -9.18 10.68
CA GLN A 21 -5.61 -10.37 11.52
C GLN A 21 -7.03 -10.74 12.01
N LYS A 22 -8.03 -9.84 11.87
CA LYS A 22 -9.47 -10.05 12.09
C LYS A 22 -10.23 -8.75 11.81
N VAL A 23 -11.10 -8.73 10.80
CA VAL A 23 -12.15 -7.71 10.69
C VAL A 23 -13.47 -8.43 10.93
N SER A 24 -14.31 -7.91 11.81
CA SER A 24 -15.68 -8.39 11.98
C SER A 24 -16.42 -8.27 10.65
N ASP A 25 -17.25 -9.25 10.26
CA ASP A 25 -17.92 -9.28 8.95
C ASP A 25 -18.65 -7.97 8.60
N ASP A 26 -19.19 -7.28 9.61
CA ASP A 26 -19.96 -6.03 9.46
C ASP A 26 -19.09 -4.79 9.12
N GLN A 27 -17.77 -4.85 9.33
CA GLN A 27 -16.81 -3.76 9.05
C GLN A 27 -15.82 -4.12 7.93
N ALA A 28 -15.98 -5.29 7.31
CA ALA A 28 -14.99 -5.85 6.39
C ALA A 28 -14.77 -4.98 5.15
N MET A 29 -15.82 -4.44 4.55
CA MET A 29 -15.70 -3.76 3.25
C MET A 29 -15.06 -2.37 3.37
N ASP A 30 -15.43 -1.58 4.38
CA ASP A 30 -14.86 -0.25 4.59
C ASP A 30 -13.42 -0.35 5.11
N GLY A 31 -13.14 -1.31 6.00
CA GLY A 31 -11.76 -1.59 6.46
C GLY A 31 -10.82 -2.04 5.34
N ILE A 32 -11.31 -2.81 4.36
CA ILE A 32 -10.50 -3.22 3.20
C ILE A 32 -10.15 -2.02 2.30
N LYS A 33 -11.10 -1.11 2.05
CA LYS A 33 -10.84 0.11 1.26
C LYS A 33 -9.85 1.03 1.97
N GLU A 34 -9.98 1.19 3.28
CA GLU A 34 -9.07 2.00 4.07
C GLU A 34 -7.66 1.39 4.08
N LEU A 35 -7.57 0.07 4.24
CA LEU A 35 -6.32 -0.67 4.12
C LEU A 35 -5.66 -0.47 2.75
N GLU A 36 -6.43 -0.57 1.67
CA GLU A 36 -5.93 -0.35 0.30
C GLU A 36 -5.28 1.05 0.18
N LYS A 37 -5.96 2.07 0.70
CA LYS A 37 -5.45 3.45 0.74
C LYS A 37 -4.16 3.54 1.56
N TYR A 38 -4.11 2.94 2.74
CA TYR A 38 -2.89 2.95 3.57
C TYR A 38 -1.71 2.24 2.90
N LEU A 39 -1.95 1.13 2.21
CA LEU A 39 -0.91 0.43 1.45
C LEU A 39 -0.37 1.30 0.31
N MET A 40 -1.25 1.97 -0.44
CA MET A 40 -0.81 2.88 -1.51
C MET A 40 0.05 4.02 -0.97
N ILE A 41 -0.33 4.61 0.18
CA ILE A 41 0.48 5.66 0.85
C ILE A 41 1.83 5.08 1.31
N ALA A 42 1.83 3.91 1.95
CA ALA A 42 3.06 3.25 2.41
C ALA A 42 4.01 2.95 1.25
N PHE A 43 3.47 2.44 0.14
CA PHE A 43 4.20 2.17 -1.10
C PHE A 43 4.82 3.42 -1.71
N TRP A 44 4.16 4.58 -1.65
CA TRP A 44 4.77 5.86 -2.02
C TRP A 44 5.94 6.24 -1.09
N CYS A 45 5.82 5.99 0.21
CA CYS A 45 6.84 6.35 1.20
C CYS A 45 8.10 5.48 1.15
N ILE A 46 7.99 4.23 0.70
CA ILE A 46 9.10 3.26 0.70
C ILE A 46 9.79 3.10 -0.66
N GLN A 47 9.48 3.97 -1.64
CA GLN A 47 10.10 3.93 -2.97
C GLN A 47 11.62 3.97 -2.88
N GLU A 48 12.35 3.16 -3.66
CA GLU A 48 13.82 3.19 -3.64
C GLU A 48 14.36 4.57 -3.98
N ASP A 49 13.82 5.18 -5.04
CA ASP A 49 14.15 6.55 -5.42
C ASP A 49 13.53 7.54 -4.41
N PRO A 50 14.34 8.28 -3.63
CA PRO A 50 13.83 9.24 -2.65
C PRO A 50 13.16 10.46 -3.31
N SER A 51 13.46 10.77 -4.57
CA SER A 51 12.94 11.96 -5.26
C SER A 51 11.45 11.86 -5.57
N ILE A 52 10.94 10.65 -5.70
CA ILE A 52 9.51 10.37 -5.96
C ILE A 52 8.71 10.15 -4.67
N ARG A 53 9.36 10.08 -3.51
CA ARG A 53 8.67 9.95 -2.23
C ARG A 53 7.91 11.24 -1.92
N PRO A 54 6.67 11.15 -1.41
CA PRO A 54 5.91 12.34 -1.03
C PRO A 54 6.54 13.02 0.20
N THR A 55 6.36 14.34 0.29
CA THR A 55 6.67 15.07 1.52
C THR A 55 5.76 14.61 2.66
N ILE A 56 6.21 14.73 3.92
CA ILE A 56 5.37 14.39 5.08
C ILE A 56 4.04 15.17 5.08
N LYS A 57 4.05 16.43 4.62
CA LYS A 57 2.82 17.22 4.44
C LYS A 57 1.85 16.56 3.46
N LYS A 58 2.35 16.08 2.32
CA LYS A 58 1.52 15.38 1.33
C LYS A 58 0.99 14.06 1.87
N VAL A 59 1.80 13.32 2.63
CA VAL A 59 1.36 12.08 3.32
C VAL A 59 0.21 12.38 4.28
N ILE A 60 0.32 13.43 5.11
CA ILE A 60 -0.76 13.84 6.01
C ILE A 60 -2.04 14.16 5.23
N GLN A 61 -1.94 14.92 4.15
CA GLN A 61 -3.10 15.23 3.29
C GLN A 61 -3.75 13.98 2.69
N MET A 62 -2.94 13.01 2.27
CA MET A 62 -3.43 11.71 1.80
C MET A 62 -4.15 10.96 2.92
N LEU A 63 -3.59 10.90 4.13
CA LEU A 63 -4.19 10.24 5.29
C LEU A 63 -5.53 10.87 5.67
N GLU A 64 -5.58 12.21 5.79
CA GLU A 64 -6.79 13.00 6.05
C GLU A 64 -7.82 12.92 4.92
N GLY A 65 -7.43 12.44 3.73
CA GLY A 65 -8.30 12.36 2.56
C GLY A 65 -8.56 13.72 1.89
N THR A 66 -7.76 14.74 2.19
CA THR A 66 -7.82 16.04 1.51
C THR A 66 -7.22 16.00 0.10
N VAL A 67 -6.51 14.92 -0.22
CA VAL A 67 -5.92 14.64 -1.52
C VAL A 67 -6.11 13.16 -1.85
N GLU A 68 -6.46 12.85 -3.10
CA GLU A 68 -6.53 11.47 -3.60
C GLU A 68 -5.16 10.80 -3.67
N VAL A 69 -5.12 9.51 -3.37
CA VAL A 69 -3.91 8.69 -3.47
C VAL A 69 -3.90 8.03 -4.84
N SER A 70 -2.94 8.41 -5.68
CA SER A 70 -2.71 7.73 -6.97
C SER A 70 -1.97 6.41 -6.75
N VAL A 71 -2.11 5.49 -7.71
CA VAL A 71 -1.35 4.23 -7.71
C VAL A 71 0.16 4.54 -7.68
N PRO A 72 0.91 3.98 -6.71
CA PRO A 72 2.35 4.19 -6.61
C PRO A 72 3.09 3.43 -7.72
N PRO A 73 4.28 3.90 -8.13
CA PRO A 73 5.13 3.15 -9.05
C PRO A 73 5.54 1.81 -8.42
N MET A 74 5.61 0.78 -9.27
CA MET A 74 6.09 -0.54 -8.87
C MET A 74 7.57 -0.46 -8.52
N ASN A 75 7.93 -0.94 -7.33
CA ASN A 75 9.33 -1.12 -6.98
C ASN A 75 9.87 -2.32 -7.78
N PRO A 76 10.91 -2.16 -8.63
CA PRO A 76 11.47 -3.24 -9.43
C PRO A 76 12.00 -4.41 -8.58
N SER A 77 12.28 -4.21 -7.30
CA SER A 77 12.64 -5.29 -6.36
C SER A 77 11.54 -6.37 -6.24
N SER A 78 10.27 -6.02 -6.47
CA SER A 78 9.15 -6.97 -6.48
C SER A 78 9.16 -7.89 -7.70
N LEU A 79 9.74 -7.47 -8.83
CA LEU A 79 9.88 -8.30 -10.04
C LEU A 79 10.83 -9.48 -9.81
N TYR A 80 11.87 -9.32 -8.96
CA TYR A 80 12.81 -10.39 -8.65
C TYR A 80 12.18 -11.55 -7.85
N VAL A 81 11.11 -11.28 -7.10
CA VAL A 81 10.33 -12.32 -6.40
C VAL A 81 9.38 -13.05 -7.35
N GLN A 82 8.88 -12.39 -8.40
CA GLN A 82 8.02 -13.01 -9.41
C GLN A 82 8.79 -13.90 -10.41
N SER A 83 10.12 -13.77 -10.49
CA SER A 83 10.98 -14.56 -11.38
C SER A 83 11.54 -15.85 -10.77
N LYS A 84 11.05 -16.30 -9.60
CA LYS A 84 11.56 -17.49 -8.91
C LYS A 84 10.47 -18.43 -8.43
#